data_AF-A0A7X4JCH9-F1
#
_entry.id   AF-A0A7X4JCH9-F1
#
_cell.length_a   1.000
_cell.length_b   1.000
_cell.length_c   1.000
_cell.angle_alpha   90.00
_cell.angle_beta   90.00
_cell.angle_gamma   90.00
#
_symmetry.space_group_name_H-M   'P 1'
#
loop_
_entity.id
_entity.type
_entity.pdbx_description
1 polymer ?
#
loop_
_entity_poly.entity_id
_entity_poly.type
_entity_poly.pdbx_seq_one_letter_code
_entity_poly.pdbx_strand_id
1 'polypeptide(L)' 'GFIYDEAEGLPEEGIAPGTRWDDIPLSWHCPDCGAGKEDFDMVEI' A
#
# COMPACT_ATOMS: atom_id res chain seq x y z
N GLY A 1 -8.15 -10.16 -0.18
CA GLY A 1 -7.05 -9.42 -0.81
C GLY A 1 -6.51 -8.45 0.20
N PHE A 2 -5.28 -8.02 0.04
CA PHE A 2 -4.71 -6.93 0.82
C PHE A 2 -5.41 -5.61 0.44
N ILE A 3 -5.69 -4.76 1.42
CA ILE A 3 -6.23 -3.42 1.20
C ILE A 3 -5.29 -2.44 1.89
N TYR A 4 -4.76 -1.50 1.13
CA TYR A 4 -4.01 -0.38 1.66
C TYR A 4 -4.97 0.74 2.03
N ASP A 5 -5.07 1.08 3.31
CA ASP A 5 -5.77 2.28 3.77
C ASP A 5 -4.74 3.42 3.95
N GLU A 6 -4.86 4.49 3.15
CA GLU A 6 -3.95 5.63 3.26
C GLU A 6 -4.00 6.28 4.65
N ALA A 7 -5.15 6.26 5.34
CA ALA A 7 -5.31 6.85 6.66
C ALA A 7 -4.58 6.02 7.73
N GLU A 8 -4.54 4.70 7.60
CA GLU A 8 -3.82 3.81 8.52
C GLU A 8 -2.34 3.64 8.15
N GLY A 9 -2.01 3.74 6.86
CA GLY A 9 -0.68 3.41 6.32
C GLY A 9 -0.33 1.94 6.55
N LEU A 10 0.97 1.62 6.54
CA LEU A 10 1.50 0.33 7.00
C LEU A 10 2.75 0.53 7.88
N PRO A 11 2.57 0.88 9.17
CA PRO A 11 3.70 1.14 10.08
C PRO A 11 4.64 -0.06 10.24
N GLU A 12 4.12 -1.29 10.11
CA GLU A 12 4.92 -2.51 10.16
C GLU A 12 5.92 -2.64 8.99
N GLU A 13 5.58 -2.07 7.84
CA GLU A 13 6.43 -2.01 6.64
C GLU A 13 7.17 -0.66 6.52
N GLY A 14 7.03 0.22 7.52
CA GLY A 14 7.63 1.55 7.54
C GLY A 14 6.89 2.62 6.74
N ILE A 15 5.65 2.35 6.34
CA ILE A 15 4.78 3.31 5.64
C ILE A 15 3.91 4.01 6.69
N ALA A 16 4.11 5.31 6.89
CA ALA A 16 3.40 6.04 7.95
C ALA A 16 1.90 6.22 7.63
N PRO A 17 1.03 6.35 8.65
CA PRO A 17 -0.36 6.75 8.46
C PRO A 17 -0.45 8.08 7.72
N GLY A 18 -1.37 8.19 6.77
CA GLY A 18 -1.53 9.33 5.88
C GLY A 18 -0.63 9.33 4.63
N THR A 19 0.18 8.29 4.43
CA THR A 19 0.99 8.17 3.21
C THR A 19 0.07 7.82 2.04
N ARG A 20 0.12 8.61 0.96
CA ARG A 20 -0.69 8.31 -0.22
C ARG A 20 -0.16 7.09 -0.95
N TRP A 21 -1.04 6.35 -1.62
CA TRP A 21 -0.63 5.25 -2.48
C TRP A 21 0.41 5.71 -3.50
N ASP A 22 0.23 6.89 -4.11
CA ASP A 22 1.19 7.48 -5.05
C ASP A 22 2.59 7.71 -4.47
N ASP A 23 2.69 7.98 -3.17
CA ASP A 23 3.97 8.25 -2.49
C ASP A 23 4.72 6.96 -2.11
N ILE A 24 4.07 5.79 -2.18
CA ILE A 24 4.73 4.51 -1.93
C ILE A 24 5.69 4.19 -3.09
N PRO A 25 6.94 3.76 -2.81
CA PRO A 25 7.89 3.38 -3.86
C PRO A 25 7.33 2.30 -4.80
N LEU A 26 7.62 2.41 -6.10
CA LEU A 26 7.28 1.35 -7.09
C LEU A 26 7.93 -0.01 -6.77
N SER A 27 9.01 -0.01 -5.99
CA SER A 27 9.67 -1.24 -5.53
C SER A 27 8.95 -1.92 -4.36
N TRP A 28 7.88 -1.32 -3.82
CA TRP A 28 7.09 -1.96 -2.77
C TRP A 28 6.32 -3.16 -3.34
N HIS A 29 6.24 -4.22 -2.55
CA HIS A 29 5.51 -5.43 -2.86
C HIS A 29 4.63 -5.79 -1.66
N CYS A 30 3.44 -6.30 -1.92
CA CYS A 30 2.50 -6.73 -0.89
C CYS A 30 3.14 -7.77 0.05
N PRO A 31 3.13 -7.57 1.37
CA PRO A 31 3.75 -8.51 2.31
C PRO A 31 3.04 -9.87 2.35
N ASP A 32 1.76 -9.93 1.99
CA ASP A 32 0.96 -11.17 2.02
C ASP A 32 1.19 -12.06 0.81
N CYS A 33 1.40 -11.49 -0.38
CA CYS A 33 1.40 -12.24 -1.64
C CYS A 33 2.54 -11.89 -2.61
N GLY A 34 3.32 -10.84 -2.32
CA GLY A 34 4.41 -10.37 -3.18
C GLY A 34 3.95 -9.65 -4.46
N ALA A 35 2.66 -9.35 -4.60
CA ALA A 35 2.16 -8.56 -5.73
C ALA A 35 2.79 -7.15 -5.73
N GLY A 36 3.11 -6.64 -6.91
CA GLY A 36 3.70 -5.31 -7.03
C GLY A 36 2.65 -4.22 -6.87
N LYS A 37 3.08 -2.98 -6.70
CA LYS A 37 2.20 -1.80 -6.63
C LYS A 37 1.28 -1.66 -7.86
N GLU A 38 1.73 -2.15 -9.02
CA GLU A 38 0.99 -2.16 -10.30
C GLU A 38 -0.18 -3.15 -10.37
N ASP A 39 -0.23 -4.13 -9.46
CA ASP A 39 -1.30 -5.13 -9.40
C ASP A 39 -2.51 -4.67 -8.56
N PHE A 40 -2.47 -3.45 -8.01
CA PHE A 40 -3.52 -2.89 -7.16
C PHE A 40 -4.34 -1.85 -7.90
N ASP A 41 -5.66 -1.93 -7.71
CA ASP A 41 -6.62 -0.93 -8.17
C ASP A 41 -7.05 -0.01 -7.03
N MET A 42 -7.18 1.28 -7.33
CA MET A 42 -7.74 2.26 -6.39
C MET A 42 -9.25 2.02 -6.24
N VAL A 43 -9.70 1.91 -4.99
CA VAL A 43 -11.12 1.80 -4.65
C VAL A 43 -11.46 2.90 -3.67
N GLU A 44 -12.47 3.72 -4.00
CA GLU A 44 -13.06 4.66 -3.04
C GLU A 44 -14.03 3.88 -2.13
N ILE A 45 -13.84 3.96 -0.82
CA ILE A 45 -14.63 3.26 0.21
C ILE A 45 -15.36 4.27 1.09
#